data_AF-A0A7W1CND4-F1
#
_entry.id   AF-A0A7W1CND4-F1
#
_cell.length_a   1.000
_cell.length_b   1.000
_cell.length_c   1.000
_cell.angle_alpha   90.00
_cell.angle_beta   90.00
_cell.angle_gamma   90.00
#
_symmetry.space_group_name_H-M   'P 1'
#
loop_
_entity.id
_entity.type
_entity.pdbx_description
1 polymer ?
#
loop_
_entity_poly.entity_id
_entity_poly.type
_entity_poly.pdbx_seq_one_letter_code
_entity_poly.pdbx_strand_id
1 'polypeptide(L)'
;RDEEPDAEQLGLRLEIASGPGEEFRYDLSFDEFLAAGLSDEVRTVDGLKVIIPQRDQERLQGATLDHTETQGLVIRNPNRPGVPVVEGLTNDDPLSAEIETMVATEVNPALAAHGGFVTYVGHDGNGTAFLTMGGGCHGCSMSKLTMLDGVQTMLVDAIDGVEQVKDLTDHSTGENPYYQ
;
A
#
# COMPACT_ATOMS: atom_id res chain seq x y z
N ARG A 1 15.90 16.64 -17.04
CA ARG A 1 15.01 17.77 -17.43
C ARG A 1 15.79 18.87 -18.12
N ASP A 2 16.72 19.56 -17.45
CA ASP A 2 17.40 20.74 -18.04
C ASP A 2 18.38 20.39 -19.19
N GLU A 3 18.63 19.10 -19.42
CA GLU A 3 19.47 18.57 -20.50
C GLU A 3 18.63 18.00 -21.69
N GLU A 4 17.30 18.00 -21.59
CA GLU A 4 16.40 17.47 -22.63
C GLU A 4 15.93 18.59 -23.60
N PRO A 5 15.75 18.31 -24.90
CA PRO A 5 15.04 19.23 -25.80
C PRO A 5 13.61 19.45 -25.28
N ASP A 6 13.09 20.68 -25.39
CA ASP A 6 11.73 21.04 -24.96
C ASP A 6 11.43 20.83 -23.46
N ALA A 7 12.45 20.94 -22.61
CA ALA A 7 12.37 20.82 -21.14
C ALA A 7 11.22 21.61 -20.48
N GLU A 8 10.81 22.73 -21.09
CA GLU A 8 9.70 23.58 -20.61
C GLU A 8 8.32 22.95 -20.81
N GLN A 9 8.20 21.92 -21.66
CA GLN A 9 6.95 21.21 -21.98
C GLN A 9 6.88 19.83 -21.29
N LEU A 10 7.97 19.38 -20.68
CA LEU A 10 8.05 18.09 -20.00
C LEU A 10 7.56 18.19 -18.55
N GLY A 11 6.80 17.18 -18.15
CA GLY A 11 6.41 16.90 -16.77
C GLY A 11 6.90 15.52 -16.33
N LEU A 12 7.12 15.37 -15.03
CA LEU A 12 7.39 14.09 -14.40
C LEU A 12 6.08 13.30 -14.28
N ARG A 13 5.93 12.23 -15.05
CA ARG A 13 4.85 11.28 -14.89
C ARG A 13 5.16 10.36 -13.71
N LEU A 14 4.21 10.26 -12.78
CA LEU A 14 4.30 9.45 -11.58
C LEU A 14 3.18 8.41 -11.60
N GLU A 15 3.55 7.14 -11.75
CA GLU A 15 2.60 6.01 -11.75
C GLU A 15 2.90 5.04 -10.62
N ILE A 16 1.86 4.39 -10.10
CA ILE A 16 2.04 3.27 -9.16
C ILE A 16 2.24 1.99 -9.97
N ALA A 17 3.41 1.39 -9.83
CA ALA A 17 3.85 0.17 -10.50
C ALA A 17 3.63 -1.11 -9.67
N SER A 18 3.14 -1.00 -8.43
CA SER A 18 2.78 -2.13 -7.57
C SER A 18 1.28 -2.44 -7.58
N GLY A 19 0.94 -3.71 -7.37
CA GLY A 19 -0.43 -4.17 -7.26
C GLY A 19 -1.04 -3.91 -5.88
N PRO A 20 -2.33 -4.26 -5.70
CA PRO A 20 -2.98 -4.27 -4.39
C PRO A 20 -2.22 -5.18 -3.40
N GLY A 21 -2.15 -4.77 -2.14
CA GLY A 21 -1.46 -5.51 -1.08
C GLY A 21 0.07 -5.42 -1.09
N GLU A 22 0.67 -4.96 -2.19
CA GLU A 22 2.13 -4.75 -2.29
C GLU A 22 2.52 -3.34 -1.82
N GLU A 23 3.72 -3.21 -1.24
CA GLU A 23 4.31 -1.90 -0.96
C GLU A 23 4.36 -1.04 -2.23
N PHE A 24 4.08 0.27 -2.09
CA PHE A 24 4.07 1.18 -3.23
C PHE A 24 5.43 1.20 -3.93
N ARG A 25 5.44 0.72 -5.17
CA ARG A 25 6.53 0.95 -6.13
C ARG A 25 6.06 1.99 -7.13
N TYR A 26 6.93 2.93 -7.45
CA TYR A 26 6.63 4.01 -8.39
C TYR A 26 7.44 3.84 -9.67
N ASP A 27 6.80 4.11 -10.80
CA ASP A 27 7.47 4.31 -12.08
C ASP A 27 7.50 5.82 -12.37
N LEU A 28 8.67 6.32 -12.76
CA LEU A 28 8.93 7.72 -13.02
C LEU A 28 9.42 7.90 -14.45
N SER A 29 8.66 8.62 -15.27
CA SER A 29 9.04 8.99 -16.64
C SER A 29 8.87 10.48 -16.91
N PHE A 30 9.43 10.98 -18.01
CA PHE A 30 9.17 12.34 -18.48
C PHE A 30 8.26 12.29 -19.70
N ASP A 31 7.13 12.98 -19.61
CA ASP A 31 6.11 13.05 -20.65
C ASP A 31 5.73 14.52 -20.90
N GLU A 32 5.25 14.85 -22.09
CA GLU A 32 4.72 16.19 -22.36
C GLU A 32 3.43 16.44 -21.57
N PHE A 33 3.42 17.40 -20.65
CA PHE A 33 2.27 17.61 -19.77
C PHE A 33 1.04 18.20 -20.49
N LEU A 34 1.25 18.82 -21.66
CA LEU A 34 0.16 19.31 -22.53
C LEU A 34 -0.52 18.17 -23.31
N ALA A 35 0.13 17.01 -23.40
CA ALA A 35 -0.39 15.80 -24.04
C ALA A 35 -0.96 14.80 -23.02
N ALA A 36 -1.02 15.15 -21.74
CA ALA A 36 -1.58 14.31 -20.69
C ALA A 36 -3.03 13.92 -20.99
N GLY A 37 -3.46 12.74 -20.53
CA GLY A 37 -4.83 12.28 -20.72
C GLY A 37 -5.83 13.26 -20.13
N LEU A 38 -7.03 13.37 -20.74
CA LEU A 38 -8.05 14.33 -20.31
C LEU A 38 -8.41 14.21 -18.82
N SER A 39 -8.37 12.99 -18.29
CA SER A 39 -8.66 12.70 -16.89
C SER A 39 -7.42 12.65 -16.00
N ASP A 40 -6.22 12.79 -16.56
CA ASP A 40 -4.98 12.81 -15.79
C ASP A 40 -4.88 14.14 -15.04
N GLU A 41 -4.33 14.09 -13.83
CA GLU A 41 -4.09 15.29 -13.05
C GLU A 41 -2.70 15.81 -13.39
N VAL A 42 -2.61 17.09 -13.78
CA VAL A 42 -1.34 17.79 -13.96
C VAL A 42 -1.20 18.85 -12.88
N ARG A 43 -0.33 18.60 -11.90
CA ARG A 43 -0.05 19.53 -10.80
C ARG A 43 1.33 20.15 -10.92
N THR A 44 1.54 21.29 -10.27
CA THR A 44 2.84 21.96 -10.20
C THR A 44 3.38 21.84 -8.78
N VAL A 45 4.54 21.21 -8.63
CA VAL A 45 5.24 21.01 -7.36
C VAL A 45 6.63 21.60 -7.52
N ASP A 46 6.96 22.64 -6.76
CA ASP A 46 8.26 23.35 -6.82
C ASP A 46 8.72 23.73 -8.25
N GLY A 47 7.77 24.11 -9.10
CA GLY A 47 8.03 24.49 -10.49
C GLY A 47 8.20 23.31 -11.46
N LEU A 48 8.10 22.07 -10.98
CA LEU A 48 8.03 20.87 -11.79
C LEU A 48 6.56 20.50 -12.06
N LYS A 49 6.23 20.23 -13.33
CA LYS A 49 4.94 19.62 -13.68
C LYS A 49 4.97 18.15 -13.31
N VAL A 50 3.97 17.69 -12.57
CA VAL A 50 3.80 16.28 -12.20
C VAL A 50 2.49 15.80 -12.80
N ILE A 51 2.57 14.73 -13.60
CA ILE A 51 1.44 14.12 -14.30
C ILE A 51 1.05 12.85 -13.55
N ILE A 52 -0.23 12.73 -13.20
CA ILE A 52 -0.75 11.59 -12.44
C ILE A 52 -1.91 10.96 -13.19
N PRO A 53 -1.79 9.67 -13.56
CA PRO A 53 -2.85 8.96 -14.22
C PRO A 53 -4.12 8.93 -13.37
N GLN A 54 -5.30 9.02 -14.00
CA GLN A 54 -6.58 8.94 -13.29
C GLN A 54 -6.67 7.76 -12.29
N ARG A 55 -6.16 6.59 -12.68
CA ARG A 55 -6.16 5.36 -11.85
C ARG A 55 -5.35 5.46 -10.55
N ASP A 56 -4.43 6.42 -10.45
CA ASP A 56 -3.51 6.55 -9.32
C ASP A 56 -3.82 7.75 -8.43
N GLN A 57 -4.73 8.65 -8.85
CA GLN A 57 -5.05 9.89 -8.14
C GLN A 57 -5.47 9.65 -6.69
N GLU A 58 -6.42 8.73 -6.44
CA GLU A 58 -6.88 8.42 -5.09
C GLU A 58 -5.74 7.88 -4.21
N ARG A 59 -4.89 7.02 -4.78
CA ARG A 59 -3.76 6.39 -4.07
C ARG A 59 -2.56 7.32 -3.89
N LEU A 60 -2.53 8.47 -4.57
CA LEU A 60 -1.50 9.50 -4.48
C LEU A 60 -2.02 10.81 -3.86
N GLN A 61 -3.24 10.78 -3.30
CA GLN A 61 -3.83 11.95 -2.67
C GLN A 61 -3.02 12.35 -1.43
N GLY A 62 -2.60 13.62 -1.36
CA GLY A 62 -1.75 14.10 -0.27
C GLY A 62 -0.31 13.58 -0.27
N ALA A 63 0.09 12.78 -1.27
CA ALA A 63 1.49 12.40 -1.43
C ALA A 63 2.38 13.61 -1.74
N THR A 64 3.58 13.65 -1.17
CA THR A 64 4.58 14.68 -1.43
C THR A 64 5.76 14.11 -2.21
N LEU A 65 6.38 14.97 -3.02
CA LEU A 65 7.61 14.69 -3.75
C LEU A 65 8.69 15.64 -3.24
N ASP A 66 9.65 15.09 -2.51
CA ASP A 66 10.82 15.82 -2.02
C ASP A 66 12.04 15.50 -2.90
N HIS A 67 13.04 16.39 -2.88
CA HIS A 67 14.35 16.12 -3.46
C HIS A 67 15.42 16.28 -2.38
N THR A 68 16.30 15.30 -2.26
CA THR A 68 17.45 15.33 -1.36
C THR A 68 18.74 15.12 -2.14
N GLU A 69 19.81 15.80 -1.75
CA GLU A 69 21.12 15.66 -2.43
C GLU A 69 21.69 14.23 -2.33
N THR A 70 21.29 13.47 -1.29
CA THR A 70 21.83 12.14 -0.99
C THR A 70 20.97 10.99 -1.50
N GLN A 71 19.63 11.14 -1.55
CA GLN A 71 18.71 10.07 -1.94
C GLN A 71 17.98 10.36 -3.26
N GLY A 72 18.21 11.54 -3.88
CA GLY A 72 17.50 11.97 -5.07
C GLY A 72 16.03 12.30 -4.76
N LEU A 73 15.13 11.94 -5.67
CA LEU A 73 13.68 12.12 -5.50
C LEU A 73 13.14 11.15 -4.44
N VAL A 74 12.42 11.69 -3.45
CA VAL A 74 11.80 10.93 -2.36
C VAL A 74 10.30 11.16 -2.40
N ILE A 75 9.53 10.10 -2.57
CA ILE A 75 8.06 10.16 -2.55
C ILE A 75 7.59 9.74 -1.16
N ARG A 76 6.80 10.60 -0.51
CA ARG A 76 6.12 10.27 0.75
C ARG A 76 4.63 10.17 0.48
N ASN A 77 4.11 8.95 0.55
CA ASN A 77 2.71 8.70 0.30
C ASN A 77 2.01 8.32 1.61
N PRO A 78 1.04 9.13 2.10
CA PRO A 78 0.31 8.83 3.32
C PRO A 78 -0.75 7.74 3.13
N ASN A 79 -1.05 7.35 1.89
CA ASN A 79 -2.04 6.33 1.57
C ASN A 79 -1.47 4.93 1.76
N ARG A 80 -2.36 3.94 1.75
CA ARG A 80 -2.02 2.52 1.79
C ARG A 80 -2.31 1.85 0.45
N PRO A 81 -1.60 0.76 0.11
CA PRO A 81 -1.96 -0.07 -1.03
C PRO A 81 -3.42 -0.53 -0.94
N GLY A 82 -4.06 -0.68 -2.10
CA GLY A 82 -5.42 -1.22 -2.16
C GLY A 82 -5.49 -2.64 -1.60
N VAL A 83 -6.68 -3.06 -1.18
CA VAL A 83 -6.93 -4.43 -0.70
C VAL A 83 -6.93 -5.37 -1.91
N PRO A 84 -6.13 -6.46 -1.92
CA PRO A 84 -6.23 -7.48 -2.96
C PRO A 84 -7.55 -8.24 -2.87
N VAL A 85 -8.14 -8.60 -4.01
CA VAL A 85 -9.30 -9.50 -4.05
C VAL A 85 -8.77 -10.93 -4.14
N VAL A 86 -9.11 -11.75 -3.16
CA VAL A 86 -8.69 -13.16 -3.09
C VAL A 86 -9.93 -14.04 -3.14
N GLU A 87 -9.99 -14.94 -4.12
CA GLU A 87 -11.10 -15.88 -4.25
C GLU A 87 -11.19 -16.81 -3.03
N GLY A 88 -12.42 -17.00 -2.53
CA GLY A 88 -12.69 -17.87 -1.39
C GLY A 88 -12.53 -17.21 -0.02
N LEU A 89 -12.14 -15.93 0.05
CA LEU A 89 -12.20 -15.16 1.30
C LEU A 89 -13.47 -14.30 1.35
N THR A 90 -14.09 -14.23 2.53
CA THR A 90 -15.23 -13.36 2.83
C THR A 90 -14.73 -12.06 3.45
N ASN A 91 -15.26 -10.92 2.99
CA ASN A 91 -14.92 -9.60 3.50
C ASN A 91 -16.10 -8.63 3.61
N ASP A 92 -17.33 -9.14 3.49
CA ASP A 92 -18.58 -8.37 3.40
C ASP A 92 -19.65 -8.84 4.39
N ASP A 93 -19.21 -9.28 5.58
CA ASP A 93 -20.08 -9.80 6.64
C ASP A 93 -19.83 -9.11 8.00
N PRO A 94 -20.61 -9.42 9.06
CA PRO A 94 -20.45 -8.79 10.36
C PRO A 94 -19.07 -9.03 11.00
N LEU A 95 -18.48 -10.22 10.82
CA LEU A 95 -17.16 -10.54 11.35
C LEU A 95 -16.09 -9.68 10.66
N SER A 96 -16.19 -9.51 9.35
CA SER A 96 -15.33 -8.64 8.56
C SER A 96 -15.40 -7.20 9.04
N ALA A 97 -16.61 -6.66 9.28
CA ALA A 97 -16.77 -5.30 9.80
C ALA A 97 -16.16 -5.12 11.20
N GLU A 98 -16.23 -6.15 12.05
CA GLU A 98 -15.60 -6.15 13.37
C GLU A 98 -14.07 -6.17 13.28
N ILE A 99 -13.51 -7.04 12.44
CA ILE A 99 -12.07 -7.11 12.17
C ILE A 99 -11.56 -5.78 11.59
N GLU A 100 -12.25 -5.22 10.60
CA GLU A 100 -11.88 -3.93 10.00
C GLU A 100 -11.89 -2.80 11.04
N THR A 101 -12.89 -2.78 11.92
CA THR A 101 -12.98 -1.80 13.01
C THR A 101 -11.79 -1.93 13.94
N MET A 102 -11.51 -3.14 14.45
CA MET A 102 -10.38 -3.41 15.33
C MET A 102 -9.03 -3.05 14.67
N VAL A 103 -8.90 -3.39 13.38
CA VAL A 103 -7.71 -3.06 12.57
C VAL A 103 -7.52 -1.55 12.46
N ALA A 104 -8.59 -0.78 12.28
CA ALA A 104 -8.53 0.66 12.15
C ALA A 104 -8.30 1.39 13.49
N THR A 105 -8.94 0.94 14.58
CA THR A 105 -8.99 1.68 15.85
C THR A 105 -7.91 1.30 16.84
N GLU A 106 -7.38 0.08 16.77
CA GLU A 106 -6.41 -0.42 17.75
C GLU A 106 -5.13 -0.94 17.10
N VAL A 107 -5.25 -1.88 16.16
CA VAL A 107 -4.07 -2.55 15.57
C VAL A 107 -3.20 -1.54 14.82
N ASN A 108 -3.75 -0.81 13.85
CA ASN A 108 -2.95 0.14 13.08
C ASN A 108 -2.37 1.30 13.91
N PRO A 109 -3.09 1.89 14.87
CA PRO A 109 -2.50 2.86 15.80
C PRO A 109 -1.31 2.29 16.58
N ALA A 110 -1.37 1.05 17.05
CA ALA A 110 -0.24 0.40 17.73
C ALA A 110 0.95 0.18 16.78
N LEU A 111 0.69 -0.23 15.54
CA LEU A 111 1.73 -0.48 14.53
C LEU A 111 2.38 0.81 13.99
N ALA A 112 1.63 1.90 13.91
CA ALA A 112 2.10 3.18 13.41
C ALA A 112 3.28 3.73 14.24
N ALA A 113 3.37 3.40 15.53
CA ALA A 113 4.52 3.74 16.38
C ALA A 113 5.85 3.15 15.87
N HIS A 114 5.78 2.07 15.09
CA HIS A 114 6.91 1.41 14.45
C HIS A 114 6.96 1.64 12.94
N GLY A 115 6.10 2.53 12.42
CA GLY A 115 5.99 2.88 11.01
C GLY A 115 5.31 1.82 10.15
N GLY A 116 4.70 0.79 10.75
CA GLY A 116 4.00 -0.29 10.07
C GLY A 116 2.49 -0.13 10.08
N PHE A 117 1.82 -0.89 9.23
CA PHE A 117 0.38 -1.02 9.16
C PHE A 117 0.00 -2.41 8.61
N VAL A 118 -1.26 -2.78 8.82
CA VAL A 118 -1.89 -3.92 8.18
C VAL A 118 -3.18 -3.50 7.49
N THR A 119 -3.54 -4.25 6.47
CA THR A 119 -4.78 -4.11 5.72
C THR A 119 -5.49 -5.46 5.72
N TYR A 120 -6.73 -5.51 6.20
CA TYR A 120 -7.55 -6.71 6.17
C TYR A 120 -7.95 -7.06 4.74
N VAL A 121 -7.87 -8.35 4.39
CA VAL A 121 -8.21 -8.86 3.05
C VAL A 121 -9.51 -9.63 3.07
N GLY A 122 -9.70 -10.47 4.08
CA GLY A 122 -10.86 -11.33 4.24
C GLY A 122 -10.58 -12.48 5.21
N HIS A 123 -11.57 -13.33 5.47
CA HIS A 123 -11.43 -14.53 6.28
C HIS A 123 -11.93 -15.78 5.56
N ASP A 124 -11.49 -16.96 5.98
CA ASP A 124 -11.94 -18.26 5.43
C ASP A 124 -13.25 -18.79 6.03
N GLY A 125 -13.78 -18.12 7.06
CA GLY A 125 -14.98 -18.54 7.80
C GLY A 125 -14.74 -19.70 8.78
N ASN A 126 -13.50 -20.18 8.90
CA ASN A 126 -13.06 -21.24 9.82
C ASN A 126 -12.11 -20.70 10.90
N GLY A 127 -12.14 -19.40 11.15
CA GLY A 127 -11.32 -18.75 12.17
C GLY A 127 -10.01 -18.14 11.68
N THR A 128 -9.68 -18.20 10.38
CA THR A 128 -8.46 -17.56 9.86
C THR A 128 -8.77 -16.22 9.21
N ALA A 129 -8.19 -15.14 9.76
CA ALA A 129 -8.19 -13.82 9.12
C ALA A 129 -6.91 -13.62 8.30
N PHE A 130 -7.06 -13.08 7.10
CA PHE A 130 -5.97 -12.80 6.17
C PHE A 130 -5.77 -11.30 6.04
N LEU A 131 -4.52 -10.86 6.17
CA LEU A 131 -4.12 -9.46 6.06
C LEU A 131 -2.93 -9.32 5.11
N THR A 132 -2.72 -8.12 4.60
CA THR A 132 -1.42 -7.68 4.08
C THR A 132 -0.79 -6.74 5.09
N MET A 133 0.53 -6.66 5.07
CA MET A 133 1.34 -5.85 5.96
C MET A 133 2.18 -4.91 5.11
N GLY A 134 2.29 -3.66 5.55
CA GLY A 134 3.11 -2.67 4.87
C GLY A 134 3.69 -1.67 5.86
N GLY A 135 4.73 -0.95 5.44
CA GLY A 135 5.44 -0.05 6.34
C GLY A 135 6.27 -0.78 7.41
N GLY A 136 7.12 -0.02 8.08
CA GLY A 136 8.10 -0.51 9.03
C GLY A 136 9.45 -0.82 8.36
N CYS A 137 10.54 -0.44 9.04
CA CYS A 137 11.93 -0.47 8.56
C CYS A 137 12.24 -1.53 7.50
N HIS A 138 12.39 -1.05 6.25
CA HIS A 138 13.24 -1.58 5.17
C HIS A 138 13.85 -2.97 5.47
N GLY A 139 13.09 -4.04 5.25
CA GLY A 139 13.64 -5.38 5.02
C GLY A 139 14.16 -6.18 6.21
N CYS A 140 13.81 -5.84 7.47
CA CYS A 140 14.16 -6.70 8.60
C CYS A 140 13.06 -7.77 8.84
N SER A 141 13.25 -8.96 8.27
CA SER A 141 12.33 -10.11 8.37
C SER A 141 11.98 -10.52 9.81
N MET A 142 12.89 -10.34 10.77
CA MET A 142 12.59 -10.60 12.19
C MET A 142 11.52 -9.67 12.76
N SER A 143 11.46 -8.42 12.32
CA SER A 143 10.43 -7.46 12.78
C SER A 143 9.04 -7.85 12.28
N LYS A 144 8.96 -8.49 11.10
CA LYS A 144 7.71 -8.87 10.45
C LYS A 144 6.98 -9.99 11.20
N LEU A 145 7.70 -10.99 11.69
CA LEU A 145 7.13 -12.08 12.48
C LEU A 145 6.60 -11.58 13.83
N THR A 146 7.37 -10.78 14.55
CA THR A 146 6.95 -10.23 15.84
C THR A 146 5.73 -9.30 15.70
N MET A 147 5.66 -8.56 14.59
CA MET A 147 4.50 -7.76 14.23
C MET A 147 3.28 -8.63 13.98
N LEU A 148 3.40 -9.69 13.19
CA LEU A 148 2.31 -10.62 12.91
C LEU A 148 1.79 -11.30 14.18
N ASP A 149 2.69 -11.73 15.07
CA ASP A 149 2.32 -12.32 16.37
C ASP A 149 1.52 -11.32 17.22
N GLY A 150 1.96 -10.06 17.26
CA GLY A 150 1.25 -8.99 17.98
C GLY A 150 -0.15 -8.74 17.42
N VAL A 151 -0.28 -8.67 16.08
CA VAL A 151 -1.58 -8.54 15.40
C VAL A 151 -2.48 -9.73 15.71
N GLN A 152 -1.93 -10.96 15.68
CA GLN A 152 -2.66 -12.17 16.01
C GLN A 152 -3.22 -12.12 17.43
N THR A 153 -2.38 -11.80 18.42
CA THR A 153 -2.85 -11.68 19.82
C THR A 153 -3.96 -10.65 19.94
N MET A 154 -3.82 -9.47 19.34
CA MET A 154 -4.85 -8.43 19.41
C MET A 154 -6.18 -8.86 18.82
N LEU A 155 -6.17 -9.52 17.64
CA LEU A 155 -7.41 -9.93 16.97
C LEU A 155 -8.08 -11.12 17.65
N VAL A 156 -7.30 -12.13 18.06
CA VAL A 156 -7.83 -13.33 18.73
C VAL A 156 -8.39 -12.99 20.11
N ASP A 157 -7.75 -12.09 20.86
CA ASP A 157 -8.24 -11.70 22.19
C ASP A 157 -9.50 -10.82 22.13
N ALA A 158 -9.69 -10.07 21.04
CA ALA A 158 -10.76 -9.07 20.92
C ALA A 158 -12.00 -9.57 20.16
N ILE A 159 -11.86 -10.52 19.24
CA ILE A 159 -12.92 -10.88 18.29
C ILE A 159 -13.23 -12.38 18.39
N ASP A 160 -14.42 -12.69 18.89
CA ASP A 160 -14.93 -14.05 18.91
C ASP A 160 -15.08 -14.58 17.47
N GLY A 161 -14.42 -15.70 17.17
CA GLY A 161 -14.43 -16.31 15.84
C GLY A 161 -13.18 -16.02 15.01
N VAL A 162 -12.19 -15.29 15.54
CA VAL A 162 -10.83 -15.26 15.00
C VAL A 162 -9.91 -16.13 15.85
N GLU A 163 -9.30 -17.14 15.23
CA GLU A 163 -8.38 -18.09 15.89
C GLU A 163 -6.95 -17.94 15.38
N GLN A 164 -6.78 -17.54 14.12
CA GLN A 164 -5.48 -17.41 13.47
C GLN A 164 -5.44 -16.20 12.54
N VAL A 165 -4.25 -15.62 12.40
CA VAL A 165 -3.97 -14.55 11.46
C VAL A 165 -2.87 -14.96 10.48
N LYS A 166 -3.05 -14.66 9.19
CA LYS A 166 -2.07 -14.93 8.13
C LYS A 166 -1.76 -13.66 7.32
N ASP A 167 -0.48 -13.49 7.00
CA ASP A 167 -0.01 -12.43 6.10
C ASP A 167 0.07 -12.94 4.66
N LEU A 168 -0.47 -12.16 3.72
CA LEU A 168 -0.47 -12.41 2.27
C LEU A 168 0.65 -11.66 1.51
N THR A 169 1.44 -10.82 2.20
CA THR A 169 2.42 -9.92 1.56
C THR A 169 3.67 -10.64 1.03
N ASP A 170 3.93 -11.90 1.40
CA ASP A 170 5.15 -12.58 0.97
C ASP A 170 4.95 -14.05 0.60
N HIS A 171 5.23 -14.34 -0.67
CA HIS A 171 5.33 -15.64 -1.31
C HIS A 171 6.78 -16.17 -1.32
N SER A 172 7.56 -15.97 -0.24
CA SER A 172 8.89 -16.57 -0.13
C SER A 172 8.86 -18.10 0.05
N THR A 173 7.68 -18.70 0.21
CA THR A 173 7.49 -20.16 0.09
C THR A 173 6.66 -20.42 -1.15
N GLY A 174 7.30 -20.88 -2.23
CA GLY A 174 6.69 -21.20 -3.53
C GLY A 174 5.69 -22.37 -3.51
N GLU A 175 4.79 -22.39 -2.55
CA GLU A 175 3.58 -23.21 -2.56
C GLU A 175 2.41 -22.24 -2.68
N ASN A 176 1.99 -22.03 -3.92
CA ASN A 176 0.74 -21.38 -4.25
C ASN A 176 -0.40 -22.31 -3.82
N PRO A 177 -1.14 -22.06 -2.74
CA PRO A 177 -2.22 -22.96 -2.30
C PRO A 177 -3.43 -22.95 -3.23
N TYR A 178 -3.44 -22.06 -4.23
CA TYR A 178 -4.66 -21.63 -4.92
C TYR A 178 -4.75 -22.09 -6.39
N TYR A 179 -3.85 -22.95 -6.86
CA TYR A 179 -4.03 -23.66 -8.13
C TYR A 179 -4.04 -25.18 -7.92
N GLN A 180 -5.20 -25.79 -8.11
CA GLN A 180 -5.36 -27.15 -8.62
C GLN A 180 -6.23 -27.13 -9.87
#